data_AF-A0A939TZH7-F1
#
_entry.id   AF-A0A939TZH7-F1
#
_cell.length_a   1.000
_cell.length_b   1.000
_cell.length_c   1.000
_cell.angle_alpha   90.00
_cell.angle_beta   90.00
_cell.angle_gamma   90.00
#
_symmetry.space_group_name_H-M   'P 1'
#
loop_
_entity.id
_entity.type
_entity.pdbx_description
1 polymer ?
#
loop_
_entity_poly.entity_id
_entity_poly.type
_entity_poly.pdbx_seq_one_letter_code
_entity_poly.pdbx_strand_id
1 'polypeptide(L)'
;MSTPILRVAVLEMEYFIALDLQRAIMDVAGWEAVILPANLQDALETEAFDVALTRLGGNPRQNLEHARMAEAKGRGIVFASTVTPEGYLLDSCRGWPVVDLPFLDERLVHALFVAAERLQRRSDTG
;
A
#
# COMPACT_ATOMS: atom_id res chain seq x y z
N MET A 1 21.34 -5.76 -9.08
CA MET A 1 20.08 -6.53 -8.98
C MET A 1 19.00 -5.64 -9.53
N SER A 2 18.28 -6.07 -10.56
CA SER A 2 17.19 -5.26 -11.13
C SER A 2 16.04 -5.19 -10.13
N THR A 3 15.60 -3.99 -9.79
CA THR A 3 14.41 -3.81 -8.95
C THR A 3 13.21 -4.43 -9.68
N PRO A 4 12.40 -5.30 -9.04
CA PRO A 4 11.20 -5.84 -9.67
C PRO A 4 10.28 -4.68 -10.09
N ILE A 5 9.68 -4.79 -11.27
CA ILE A 5 8.63 -3.87 -11.70
C ILE A 5 7.36 -4.30 -10.97
N LEU A 6 6.84 -3.44 -10.11
CA LEU A 6 5.62 -3.69 -9.35
C LEU A 6 4.41 -3.05 -10.04
N ARG A 7 3.25 -3.69 -9.90
CA ARG A 7 1.95 -3.10 -10.19
C ARG A 7 1.30 -2.66 -8.89
N VAL A 8 1.19 -1.33 -8.72
CA VAL A 8 0.71 -0.71 -7.48
C VAL A 8 -0.74 -0.25 -7.65
N ALA A 9 -1.62 -0.69 -6.76
CA ALA A 9 -2.98 -0.15 -6.66
C ALA A 9 -3.00 1.07 -5.72
N VAL A 10 -3.50 2.21 -6.21
CA VAL A 10 -3.72 3.43 -5.42
C VAL A 10 -5.19 3.51 -5.04
N LEU A 11 -5.48 3.34 -3.74
CA LEU A 11 -6.82 3.32 -3.17
C LEU A 11 -7.05 4.62 -2.38
N GLU A 12 -7.34 5.69 -3.10
CA GLU A 12 -7.52 7.03 -2.54
C GLU A 12 -8.84 7.64 -3.01
N MET A 13 -9.60 8.20 -2.07
CA MET A 13 -10.91 8.81 -2.34
C MET A 13 -10.75 10.16 -3.04
N GLU A 14 -9.66 10.87 -2.74
CA GLU A 14 -9.36 12.19 -3.30
C GLU A 14 -8.60 12.02 -4.62
N TYR A 15 -9.30 12.16 -5.75
CA TYR A 15 -8.76 11.87 -7.08
C TYR A 15 -7.43 12.60 -7.40
N PHE A 16 -7.28 13.86 -6.99
CA PHE A 16 -6.03 14.59 -7.21
C PHE A 16 -4.86 14.02 -6.40
N ILE A 17 -5.11 13.58 -5.16
CA ILE A 17 -4.10 12.88 -4.36
C ILE A 17 -3.76 11.54 -5.02
N ALA A 18 -4.76 10.81 -5.53
CA ALA A 18 -4.55 9.55 -6.23
C ALA A 18 -3.66 9.72 -7.48
N LEU A 19 -3.88 10.78 -8.26
CA LEU A 19 -3.06 11.13 -9.43
C LEU A 19 -1.63 11.50 -9.03
N ASP A 20 -1.44 12.32 -7.99
CA ASP A 20 -0.11 12.70 -7.52
C ASP A 20 0.67 11.48 -7.03
N LEU A 21 0.01 10.59 -6.30
CA LEU A 21 0.55 9.29 -5.88
C LEU A 21 0.95 8.41 -7.05
N GLN A 22 0.06 8.27 -8.04
CA GLN A 22 0.31 7.49 -9.25
C GLN A 22 1.56 8.02 -9.98
N ARG A 23 1.66 9.34 -10.14
CA ARG A 23 2.80 9.99 -10.80
C ARG A 23 4.09 9.80 -10.02
N ALA A 24 4.08 10.01 -8.71
CA ALA A 24 5.27 9.80 -7.86
C ALA A 24 5.81 8.36 -7.98
N ILE A 25 4.93 7.37 -7.99
CA ILE A 25 5.31 5.95 -8.16
C ILE A 25 5.93 5.72 -9.55
N MET A 26 5.31 6.24 -10.60
CA MET A 26 5.78 6.07 -11.97
C MET A 26 7.10 6.80 -12.22
N ASP A 27 7.24 8.04 -11.74
CA ASP A 27 8.37 8.92 -12.01
C ASP A 27 9.62 8.49 -11.23
N VAL A 28 9.47 8.06 -9.97
CA VAL A 28 10.59 7.71 -9.10
C VAL A 28 11.01 6.24 -9.26
N ALA A 29 10.03 5.32 -9.37
CA ALA A 29 10.31 3.89 -9.39
C ALA A 29 10.25 3.26 -10.80
N GLY A 30 9.62 3.93 -11.78
CA GLY A 30 9.36 3.35 -13.10
C GLY A 30 8.36 2.20 -13.07
N TRP A 31 7.54 2.12 -12.02
CA TRP A 31 6.55 1.06 -11.80
C TRP A 31 5.19 1.39 -12.43
N GLU A 32 4.34 0.37 -12.61
CA GLU A 32 2.96 0.60 -13.01
C GLU A 32 2.14 0.99 -11.77
N ALA A 33 1.35 2.05 -11.86
CA ALA A 33 0.40 2.43 -10.82
C ALA A 33 -0.99 2.60 -11.42
N VAL A 34 -1.98 1.97 -10.80
CA VAL A 34 -3.40 2.02 -11.21
C VAL A 34 -4.25 2.58 -10.08
N ILE A 35 -5.10 3.55 -10.41
CA ILE A 35 -6.07 4.09 -9.44
C ILE A 35 -7.29 3.17 -9.47
N LEU A 36 -7.61 2.59 -8.31
CA LEU A 36 -8.76 1.71 -8.13
C LEU A 36 -9.74 2.36 -7.14
N PRO A 37 -10.99 1.87 -7.03
CA PRO A 37 -11.91 2.33 -6.01
C PRO A 37 -11.26 2.32 -4.62
N ALA A 38 -11.53 3.34 -3.81
CA ALA A 38 -10.95 3.53 -2.47
C ALA A 38 -11.51 2.54 -1.42
N ASN A 39 -11.77 1.31 -1.84
CA ASN A 39 -12.19 0.19 -1.04
C ASN A 39 -11.26 -0.99 -1.37
N LEU A 40 -10.45 -1.39 -0.39
CA LEU A 40 -9.51 -2.49 -0.54
C LEU A 40 -10.21 -3.81 -0.87
N GLN A 41 -11.41 -4.07 -0.35
CA GLN A 41 -12.14 -5.29 -0.68
C GLN A 41 -12.49 -5.34 -2.17
N ASP A 42 -13.07 -4.26 -2.71
CA ASP A 42 -13.45 -4.18 -4.13
C ASP A 42 -12.22 -4.26 -5.04
N ALA A 43 -11.12 -3.60 -4.63
CA ALA A 43 -9.84 -3.68 -5.34
C ALA A 43 -9.29 -5.12 -5.39
N LEU A 44 -9.46 -5.88 -4.31
CA LEU A 44 -9.01 -7.28 -4.24
C LEU A 44 -9.76 -8.20 -5.22
N GLU A 45 -10.95 -7.81 -5.66
CA GLU A 45 -11.82 -8.58 -6.57
C GLU A 45 -11.71 -8.15 -8.03
N THR A 46 -11.28 -6.92 -8.29
CA THR A 46 -11.32 -6.31 -9.62
C THR A 46 -10.06 -6.53 -10.43
N GLU A 47 -8.90 -6.19 -9.88
CA GLU A 47 -7.64 -6.14 -10.61
C GLU A 47 -6.51 -6.89 -9.88
N ALA A 48 -5.58 -7.42 -10.67
CA ALA A 48 -4.34 -7.98 -10.15
C ALA A 48 -3.35 -6.85 -9.85
N PHE A 49 -2.86 -6.79 -8.62
CA PHE A 49 -1.81 -5.87 -8.18
C PHE A 49 -0.90 -6.58 -7.18
N ASP A 50 0.36 -6.14 -7.12
CA ASP A 50 1.36 -6.71 -6.20
C ASP A 50 1.27 -6.03 -4.83
N VAL A 51 1.08 -4.72 -4.83
CA VAL A 51 1.00 -3.89 -3.62
C VAL A 51 -0.15 -2.90 -3.74
N ALA A 52 -0.93 -2.71 -2.68
CA ALA A 52 -1.88 -1.60 -2.60
C ALA A 52 -1.42 -0.55 -1.59
N LEU A 53 -1.58 0.70 -1.99
CA LEU A 53 -1.49 1.87 -1.13
C LEU A 53 -2.91 2.29 -0.75
N THR A 54 -3.22 2.31 0.54
CA THR A 54 -4.57 2.63 1.04
C THR A 54 -4.53 3.49 2.29
N ARG A 55 -5.58 4.26 2.53
CA ARG A 55 -5.66 5.15 3.70
C ARG A 55 -5.93 4.35 4.97
N LEU A 56 -5.20 4.65 6.05
CA LEU A 56 -5.44 4.03 7.36
C LEU A 56 -6.71 4.58 8.04
N GLY A 57 -7.02 5.86 7.78
CA GLY A 57 -8.12 6.60 8.42
C GLY A 57 -9.52 6.08 8.09
N GLY A 58 -10.53 6.67 8.75
CA GLY A 58 -11.95 6.34 8.58
C GLY A 58 -12.39 5.12 9.41
N ASN A 59 -11.89 3.92 9.08
CA ASN A 59 -12.15 2.70 9.83
C ASN A 59 -10.91 1.79 9.93
N PRO A 60 -9.96 2.10 10.83
CA PRO A 60 -8.68 1.40 10.88
C PRO A 60 -8.81 -0.11 11.13
N ARG A 61 -9.79 -0.53 11.94
CA ARG A 61 -9.99 -1.96 12.25
C ARG A 61 -10.35 -2.76 11.00
N GLN A 62 -11.29 -2.25 10.22
CA GLN A 62 -11.72 -2.87 8.97
C GLN A 62 -10.59 -2.84 7.93
N ASN A 63 -9.85 -1.74 7.83
CA ASN A 63 -8.71 -1.62 6.91
C ASN A 63 -7.60 -2.64 7.24
N LEU A 64 -7.35 -2.90 8.53
CA LEU A 64 -6.40 -3.93 8.97
C LEU A 64 -6.91 -5.35 8.67
N GLU A 65 -8.21 -5.61 8.82
CA GLU A 65 -8.81 -6.90 8.43
C GLU A 65 -8.67 -7.15 6.93
N HIS A 66 -8.99 -6.14 6.10
CA HIS A 66 -8.80 -6.21 4.66
C HIS A 66 -7.31 -6.37 4.28
N ALA A 67 -6.39 -5.74 5.00
CA ALA A 67 -4.96 -5.90 4.77
C ALA A 67 -4.49 -7.33 5.04
N ARG A 68 -4.98 -7.98 6.11
CA ARG A 68 -4.70 -9.42 6.36
C ARG A 68 -5.24 -10.30 5.24
N MET A 69 -6.43 -9.99 4.72
CA MET A 69 -7.01 -10.73 3.59
C MET A 69 -6.17 -10.55 2.31
N ALA A 70 -5.66 -9.34 2.07
CA ALA A 70 -4.77 -9.07 0.94
C ALA A 70 -3.47 -9.88 1.05
N GLU A 71 -2.83 -9.90 2.23
CA GLU A 71 -1.63 -10.69 2.45
C GLU A 71 -1.86 -12.19 2.28
N ALA A 72 -3.01 -12.71 2.75
CA ALA A 72 -3.37 -14.11 2.55
C ALA A 72 -3.54 -14.48 1.06
N LYS A 73 -3.78 -13.48 0.20
CA LYS A 73 -3.80 -13.60 -1.26
C LYS A 73 -2.45 -13.27 -1.93
N GLY A 74 -1.38 -13.11 -1.15
CA GLY A 74 -0.04 -12.79 -1.65
C GLY A 74 0.12 -11.34 -2.12
N ARG A 75 -0.68 -10.40 -1.61
CA ARG A 75 -0.62 -8.97 -1.96
C ARG A 75 -0.13 -8.11 -0.80
N GLY A 76 0.73 -7.15 -1.11
CA GLY A 76 1.36 -6.26 -0.14
C GLY A 76 0.48 -5.07 0.15
N ILE A 77 0.60 -4.51 1.35
CA ILE A 77 -0.18 -3.34 1.76
C ILE A 77 0.75 -2.30 2.35
N VAL A 78 0.56 -1.06 1.91
CA VAL A 78 1.11 0.15 2.51
C VAL A 78 -0.04 1.04 2.94
N PHE A 79 0.03 1.53 4.18
CA PHE A 79 -0.94 2.48 4.68
C PHE A 79 -0.46 3.92 4.51
N ALA A 80 -1.33 4.80 4.03
CA ALA A 80 -1.15 6.24 4.07
C ALA A 80 -1.93 6.85 5.23
N SER A 81 -1.33 7.76 5.99
CA SER A 81 -1.97 8.40 7.14
C SER A 81 -1.69 9.90 7.19
N THR A 82 -2.71 10.73 7.39
CA THR A 82 -2.56 12.20 7.59
C THR A 82 -2.29 12.57 9.05
N VAL A 83 -2.34 11.60 9.96
CA VAL A 83 -2.05 11.75 11.38
C VAL A 83 -1.04 10.69 11.78
N THR A 84 -0.12 11.03 12.68
CA THR A 84 0.70 9.99 13.33
C THR A 84 -0.26 9.01 14.00
N PRO A 85 -0.26 7.72 13.62
CA PRO A 85 -1.20 6.78 14.21
C PRO A 85 -0.96 6.73 15.72
N GLU A 86 -2.02 6.77 16.53
CA GLU A 86 -1.91 6.64 17.98
C GLU A 86 -1.31 5.28 18.35
N GLY A 87 -0.73 5.15 19.55
CA GLY A 87 0.06 3.97 19.95
C GLY A 87 -0.63 2.61 19.70
N TYR A 88 -1.95 2.52 19.88
CA TYR A 88 -2.71 1.29 19.61
C TYR A 88 -2.83 0.95 18.11
N LEU A 89 -2.90 1.97 17.24
CA LEU A 89 -2.89 1.79 15.79
C LEU A 89 -1.49 1.44 15.30
N LEU A 90 -0.45 2.06 15.86
CA LEU A 90 0.94 1.71 15.54
C LEU A 90 1.24 0.25 15.87
N ASP A 91 0.85 -0.23 17.05
CA ASP A 91 1.04 -1.63 17.43
C ASP A 91 0.25 -2.58 16.53
N SER A 92 -0.98 -2.19 16.14
CA SER A 92 -1.81 -2.97 15.22
C SER A 92 -1.28 -2.96 13.78
N CYS A 93 -0.53 -1.93 13.39
CA CYS A 93 0.08 -1.77 12.08
C CYS A 93 1.48 -2.39 11.98
N ARG A 94 2.07 -2.98 13.03
CA ARG A 94 3.46 -3.52 12.99
C ARG A 94 3.77 -4.46 11.81
N GLY A 95 2.76 -5.06 11.20
CA GLY A 95 2.87 -5.88 9.99
C GLY A 95 3.08 -5.09 8.68
N TRP A 96 2.65 -3.83 8.61
CA TRP A 96 2.54 -3.06 7.38
C TRP A 96 3.33 -1.75 7.43
N PRO A 97 4.03 -1.38 6.35
CA PRO A 97 4.59 -0.04 6.22
C PRO A 97 3.49 1.03 6.30
N VAL A 98 3.76 2.12 7.01
CA VAL A 98 2.90 3.29 7.09
C VAL A 98 3.71 4.50 6.58
N VAL A 99 3.09 5.29 5.72
CA VAL A 99 3.65 6.53 5.18
C VAL A 99 2.77 7.70 5.63
N ASP A 100 3.42 8.72 6.20
CA ASP A 100 2.75 9.94 6.62
C ASP A 100 2.48 10.86 5.43
N LEU A 101 1.28 11.44 5.38
CA LEU A 101 0.87 12.49 4.45
C LEU A 101 1.07 13.86 5.09
N PRO A 102 1.69 14.85 4.41
CA PRO A 102 2.29 14.74 3.08
C PRO A 102 3.58 13.89 3.09
N PHE A 103 3.77 13.09 2.05
CA PHE A 103 4.93 12.20 1.92
C PHE A 103 6.04 12.83 1.07
N LEU A 104 7.26 12.33 1.26
CA LEU A 104 8.35 12.47 0.29
C LEU A 104 8.30 11.28 -0.66
N ASP A 105 8.46 11.51 -1.96
CA ASP A 105 8.30 10.47 -2.99
C ASP A 105 9.20 9.26 -2.74
N GLU A 106 10.45 9.46 -2.26
CA GLU A 106 11.35 8.34 -1.97
C GLU A 106 10.89 7.50 -0.78
N ARG A 107 10.23 8.10 0.22
CA ARG A 107 9.68 7.37 1.37
C ARG A 107 8.50 6.50 0.96
N LEU A 108 7.67 6.99 0.05
CA LEU A 108 6.58 6.22 -0.53
C LEU A 108 7.11 5.00 -1.30
N VAL A 109 8.04 5.21 -2.22
CA VAL A 109 8.62 4.12 -3.04
C VAL A 109 9.31 3.09 -2.16
N HIS A 110 10.07 3.53 -1.15
CA HIS A 110 10.70 2.62 -0.19
C HIS A 110 9.67 1.79 0.58
N ALA A 111 8.57 2.40 1.05
CA ALA A 111 7.52 1.67 1.76
C ALA A 111 6.84 0.61 0.88
N LEU A 112 6.57 0.93 -0.39
CA LEU A 112 6.04 0.00 -1.38
C LEU A 112 7.00 -1.17 -1.64
N PHE A 113 8.30 -0.88 -1.78
CA PHE A 113 9.33 -1.91 -1.93
C PHE A 113 9.38 -2.86 -0.74
N VAL A 114 9.38 -2.32 0.48
CA VAL A 114 9.39 -3.11 1.72
C VAL A 114 8.13 -3.99 1.82
N ALA A 115 6.97 -3.50 1.40
CA ALA A 115 5.75 -4.29 1.37
C ALA A 115 5.86 -5.48 0.40
N ALA A 116 6.42 -5.25 -0.80
CA ALA A 116 6.64 -6.31 -1.79
C ALA A 116 7.66 -7.36 -1.33
N GLU A 117 8.82 -6.95 -0.80
CA GLU A 117 9.84 -7.89 -0.31
C GLU A 117 9.33 -8.79 0.81
N ARG A 118 8.49 -8.26 1.71
CA ARG A 118 7.92 -9.04 2.82
C ARG A 118 7.09 -10.22 2.34
N LEU A 119 6.38 -10.07 1.23
CA LEU A 119 5.61 -11.16 0.63
C LEU A 119 6.52 -12.24 0.06
N GLN A 120 7.54 -11.84 -0.70
CA GLN A 120 8.48 -12.77 -1.33
C GLN A 120 9.16 -13.65 -0.28
N ARG A 121 9.62 -13.07 0.84
CA ARG A 121 10.24 -13.84 1.93
C ARG A 121 9.27 -14.81 2.62
N ARG A 122 7.97 -14.50 2.68
CA ARG A 122 6.96 -15.43 3.24
C ARG A 122 6.69 -16.59 2.28
N SER A 123 6.72 -16.36 0.98
CA SER A 123 6.58 -17.40 -0.04
C SER A 123 7.75 -18.38 -0.08
N ASP A 124 8.96 -17.95 0.27
CA ASP A 124 10.16 -18.81 0.29
C ASP A 124 10.28 -19.70 1.55
N THR A 125 9.48 -19.44 2.59
CA THR A 125 9.55 -20.16 3.89
C THR A 125 8.36 -21.12 4.10
N GLY A 126 7.47 -21.25 3.13
CA GLY A 126 6.30 -22.16 3.16
C GLY A 126 6.49 -23.37 2.24
#